data_AF-A0A357ALN5-F1
#
_entry.id   AF-A0A357ALN5-F1
#
_cell.length_a   1.000
_cell.length_b   1.000
_cell.length_c   1.000
_cell.angle_alpha   90.00
_cell.angle_beta   90.00
_cell.angle_gamma   90.00
#
_symmetry.space_group_name_H-M   'P 1'
#
loop_
_entity.id
_entity.type
_entity.pdbx_description
1 polymer ?
#
loop_
_entity_poly.entity_id
_entity_poly.type
_entity_poly.pdbx_seq_one_letter_code
_entity_poly.pdbx_strand_id
1 'polypeptide(L)'
;MPINIPNNLPAYETLQHENIFVFDEARAMHQDIRPLKIAIMNLMPTKIVTETQLLRLIGNSPLQVDIELLHPRSYTSRNTPKKHLRLFYKTFDEVKDQKFDGLIITGAPVETMPFEEVAYWDELTEVMDWSVTNVFST
;
A
#
# COMPACT_ATOMS: atom_id res chain seq x y z
N MET A 1 -10.49 -14.87 -2.51
CA MET A 1 -11.58 -13.89 -2.30
C MET A 1 -10.96 -12.50 -2.40
N PRO A 2 -11.69 -11.47 -2.83
CA PRO A 2 -11.02 -10.43 -3.60
C PRO A 2 -10.42 -9.32 -2.75
N ILE A 3 -9.32 -8.78 -3.25
CA ILE A 3 -8.78 -7.49 -2.79
C ILE A 3 -9.68 -6.38 -3.32
N ASN A 4 -9.92 -5.38 -2.49
CA ASN A 4 -10.51 -4.12 -2.90
C ASN A 4 -9.41 -3.11 -3.28
N ILE A 5 -9.31 -2.80 -4.57
CA ILE A 5 -8.40 -1.78 -5.11
C ILE A 5 -9.15 -0.89 -6.10
N PRO A 6 -8.73 0.37 -6.29
CA PRO A 6 -9.33 1.24 -7.29
C PRO A 6 -9.29 0.64 -8.71
N ASN A 7 -10.43 0.64 -9.42
CA ASN A 7 -10.58 0.06 -10.77
C ASN A 7 -9.59 0.61 -11.82
N ASN A 8 -9.09 1.82 -11.60
CA ASN A 8 -8.14 2.50 -12.48
C ASN A 8 -6.66 2.22 -12.13
N LEU A 9 -6.38 1.40 -11.11
CA LEU A 9 -5.01 1.02 -10.75
C LEU A 9 -4.43 0.09 -11.84
N PRO A 10 -3.25 0.37 -12.42
CA PRO A 10 -2.63 -0.49 -13.45
C PRO A 10 -2.47 -1.96 -13.05
N ALA A 11 -2.35 -2.26 -11.76
CA ALA A 11 -2.31 -3.62 -11.26
C ALA A 11 -3.62 -4.39 -11.47
N TYR A 12 -4.76 -3.70 -11.57
CA TYR A 12 -6.10 -4.28 -11.75
C TYR A 12 -6.16 -5.22 -12.96
N GLU A 13 -5.76 -4.75 -14.14
CA GLU A 13 -5.79 -5.55 -15.38
C GLU A 13 -4.88 -6.78 -15.28
N THR A 14 -3.70 -6.62 -14.67
CA THR A 14 -2.74 -7.72 -14.51
C THR A 14 -3.28 -8.80 -13.57
N LEU A 15 -3.88 -8.40 -12.44
CA LEU A 15 -4.45 -9.32 -11.46
C LEU A 15 -5.67 -10.06 -12.02
N GLN A 16 -6.52 -9.36 -12.78
CA GLN A 16 -7.67 -9.96 -13.45
C GLN A 16 -7.26 -11.06 -14.45
N HIS A 17 -6.17 -10.84 -15.20
CA HIS A 17 -5.63 -11.84 -16.13
C HIS A 17 -5.08 -13.09 -15.43
N GLU A 18 -4.70 -12.99 -14.16
CA GLU A 18 -4.11 -14.08 -13.38
C GLU A 18 -5.14 -14.87 -12.55
N ASN A 19 -6.43 -14.70 -12.83
CA ASN A 19 -7.55 -15.25 -12.05
C ASN A 19 -7.52 -14.84 -10.57
N ILE A 20 -6.85 -13.72 -10.25
CA ILE A 20 -6.97 -13.10 -8.93
C ILE A 20 -8.22 -12.26 -8.98
N PHE A 21 -9.23 -12.68 -8.22
CA PHE A 21 -10.48 -11.97 -8.16
C PHE A 21 -10.22 -10.58 -7.58
N VAL A 22 -10.60 -9.54 -8.32
CA VAL A 22 -10.63 -8.14 -7.89
C VAL A 22 -12.10 -7.71 -7.95
N PHE A 23 -12.66 -7.17 -6.86
CA PHE A 23 -14.07 -6.77 -6.83
C PHE A 23 -14.24 -5.30 -7.20
N ASP A 24 -15.32 -5.01 -7.92
CA ASP A 24 -15.93 -3.67 -8.01
C ASP A 24 -16.71 -3.40 -6.71
N GLU A 25 -16.63 -2.17 -6.18
CA GLU A 25 -17.07 -1.77 -4.81
C GLU A 25 -18.51 -2.24 -4.46
N ALA A 26 -19.36 -2.46 -5.47
CA ALA A 26 -20.76 -2.83 -5.31
C ALA A 26 -21.03 -4.27 -4.80
N ARG A 27 -20.08 -5.21 -4.86
CA ARG A 27 -20.30 -6.63 -4.47
C ARG A 27 -19.73 -7.05 -3.11
N ALA A 28 -19.01 -6.16 -2.42
CA ALA A 28 -18.43 -6.42 -1.10
C ALA A 28 -19.47 -6.62 0.03
N MET A 29 -20.75 -6.32 -0.22
CA MET A 29 -21.79 -6.27 0.81
C MET A 29 -22.36 -7.63 1.30
N HIS A 30 -21.73 -8.77 0.96
CA HIS A 30 -22.30 -10.10 1.24
C HIS A 30 -21.55 -10.96 2.28
N GLN A 31 -20.57 -10.41 3.00
CA GLN A 31 -19.93 -11.11 4.11
C GLN A 31 -20.05 -10.33 5.41
N ASP A 32 -20.44 -11.02 6.50
CA ASP A 32 -20.48 -10.49 7.87
C ASP A 32 -19.07 -10.33 8.50
N ILE A 33 -18.01 -10.46 7.70
CA ILE A 33 -16.62 -10.32 8.15
C ILE A 33 -16.13 -8.93 7.71
N ARG A 34 -15.71 -8.10 8.66
CA ARG A 34 -15.12 -6.79 8.35
C ARG A 34 -13.89 -6.95 7.45
N PRO A 35 -13.69 -6.09 6.44
CA PRO A 35 -12.45 -6.09 5.66
C PRO A 35 -11.23 -5.83 6.55
N LEU A 36 -10.10 -6.47 6.24
CA LEU A 36 -8.82 -6.13 6.82
C LEU A 36 -8.28 -4.88 6.13
N LYS A 37 -7.85 -3.89 6.91
CA LYS A 37 -7.28 -2.66 6.35
C LYS A 37 -5.76 -2.71 6.40
N ILE A 38 -5.10 -2.72 5.23
CA ILE A 38 -3.64 -2.81 5.14
C ILE A 38 -3.06 -1.54 4.50
N ALA A 39 -2.11 -0.92 5.19
CA ALA A 39 -1.30 0.16 4.64
C ALA A 39 -0.04 -0.41 3.97
N ILE A 40 0.35 0.13 2.81
CA ILE A 40 1.58 -0.24 2.11
C ILE A 40 2.43 1.01 1.86
N MET A 41 3.48 1.21 2.64
CA MET A 41 4.50 2.24 2.41
C MET A 41 5.47 1.75 1.34
N ASN A 42 5.21 2.12 0.09
CA ASN A 42 6.02 1.68 -1.05
C ASN A 42 7.18 2.66 -1.29
N LEU A 43 8.38 2.25 -0.92
CA LEU A 43 9.64 2.98 -1.08
C LEU A 43 10.42 2.56 -2.36
N MET A 44 9.91 1.58 -3.11
CA MET A 44 10.58 1.11 -4.33
C MET A 44 10.50 2.14 -5.47
N PRO A 45 11.52 2.23 -6.34
CA PRO A 45 11.49 3.10 -7.51
C PRO A 45 10.48 2.61 -8.55
N THR A 46 10.31 1.29 -8.69
CA THR A 46 9.38 0.63 -9.62
C THR A 46 8.03 0.37 -8.97
N LYS A 47 7.32 1.45 -8.59
CA LYS A 47 6.10 1.37 -7.78
C LYS A 47 5.04 0.41 -8.31
N ILE A 48 4.67 0.53 -9.59
CA ILE A 48 3.63 -0.29 -10.24
C ILE A 48 3.99 -1.78 -10.19
N VAL A 49 5.26 -2.13 -10.42
CA VAL A 49 5.71 -3.53 -10.38
C VAL A 49 5.59 -4.09 -8.97
N THR A 50 6.05 -3.32 -7.98
CA THR A 50 5.97 -3.70 -6.56
C THR A 50 4.52 -3.80 -6.07
N GLU A 51 3.65 -2.88 -6.50
CA GLU A 51 2.20 -2.94 -6.24
C GLU A 51 1.63 -4.27 -6.75
N THR A 52 1.83 -4.60 -8.03
CA THR A 52 1.34 -5.85 -8.62
C THR A 52 1.85 -7.07 -7.87
N GLN A 53 3.13 -7.10 -7.48
CA GLN A 53 3.72 -8.22 -6.73
C GLN A 53 3.07 -8.41 -5.36
N LEU A 54 2.89 -7.33 -4.60
CA LEU A 54 2.30 -7.38 -3.26
C LEU A 54 0.81 -7.72 -3.33
N LEU A 55 0.07 -7.05 -4.21
CA LEU A 55 -1.35 -7.30 -4.42
C LEU A 55 -1.60 -8.74 -4.86
N ARG A 56 -0.74 -9.30 -5.72
CA ARG A 56 -0.84 -10.71 -6.14
C ARG A 56 -0.79 -11.67 -4.96
N LEU A 57 0.07 -11.41 -3.98
CA LEU A 57 0.21 -12.25 -2.79
C LEU A 57 -0.97 -12.08 -1.84
N ILE A 58 -1.37 -10.83 -1.58
CA ILE A 58 -2.47 -10.51 -0.67
C ILE A 58 -3.81 -11.05 -1.21
N GLY A 59 -4.00 -11.05 -2.53
CA GLY A 59 -5.25 -11.47 -3.18
C GLY A 59 -5.48 -12.96 -3.25
N ASN A 60 -4.49 -13.75 -2.87
CA ASN A 60 -4.62 -15.20 -2.73
C ASN A 60 -5.21 -15.63 -1.36
N SER A 61 -5.84 -14.70 -0.64
CA SER A 61 -6.50 -14.97 0.65
C SER A 61 -8.03 -15.10 0.50
N PRO A 62 -8.70 -15.88 1.35
CA PRO A 62 -10.15 -15.81 1.51
C PRO A 62 -10.63 -14.53 2.21
N LEU A 63 -9.77 -13.74 2.86
CA LEU A 63 -10.19 -12.53 3.56
C LEU A 63 -10.33 -11.35 2.60
N GLN A 64 -11.36 -10.52 2.80
CA GLN A 64 -11.45 -9.23 2.12
C GLN A 64 -10.39 -8.28 2.68
N VAL A 65 -9.62 -7.64 1.81
CA VAL A 65 -8.55 -6.71 2.19
C VAL A 65 -8.73 -5.39 1.47
N ASP A 66 -8.83 -4.31 2.24
CA ASP A 66 -8.81 -2.92 1.77
C ASP A 66 -7.39 -2.37 1.88
N ILE A 67 -6.86 -1.85 0.77
CA ILE A 67 -5.45 -1.46 0.68
C ILE A 67 -5.32 0.06 0.50
N GLU A 68 -4.50 0.68 1.35
CA GLU A 68 -4.07 2.07 1.18
C GLU A 68 -2.58 2.13 0.84
N LEU A 69 -2.26 2.68 -0.34
CA LEU A 69 -0.89 2.88 -0.78
C LEU A 69 -0.35 4.20 -0.23
N LEU A 70 0.78 4.14 0.47
CA LEU A 70 1.45 5.29 1.08
C LEU A 70 2.76 5.61 0.38
N HIS A 71 3.05 6.91 0.28
CA HIS A 71 4.34 7.40 -0.18
C HIS A 71 4.89 8.51 0.72
N PRO A 72 6.22 8.65 0.81
CA PRO A 72 6.82 9.77 1.52
C PRO A 72 6.52 11.08 0.81
N ARG A 73 6.27 12.12 1.59
CA ARG A 73 6.01 13.48 1.11
C ARG A 73 7.29 14.10 0.54
N SER A 74 8.44 13.86 1.18
CA SER A 74 9.74 14.40 0.79
C SER A 74 10.30 13.83 -0.52
N TYR A 75 9.81 12.68 -0.99
CA TYR A 75 10.40 11.98 -2.14
C TYR A 75 9.43 11.80 -3.31
N THR A 76 9.76 12.44 -4.44
CA THR A 76 9.09 12.17 -5.71
C THR A 76 9.83 11.07 -6.47
N SER A 77 9.17 9.93 -6.68
CA SER A 77 9.71 8.86 -7.52
C SER A 77 9.99 9.37 -8.93
N ARG A 78 11.21 9.15 -9.41
CA ARG A 78 11.62 9.53 -10.78
C ARG A 78 10.97 8.65 -11.86
N ASN A 79 10.63 7.42 -11.51
CA ASN A 79 10.19 6.39 -12.47
C ASN A 79 8.68 6.16 -12.47
N THR A 80 7.92 6.94 -11.69
CA THR A 80 6.46 6.79 -11.58
C THR A 80 5.75 8.05 -12.08
N PRO A 81 4.76 7.95 -12.98
CA PRO A 81 4.00 9.10 -13.42
C PRO A 81 3.36 9.83 -12.23
N LYS A 82 3.51 11.16 -12.16
CA LYS A 82 2.89 11.99 -11.09
C LYS A 82 1.38 11.78 -10.99
N LYS A 83 0.72 11.49 -12.11
CA LYS A 83 -0.71 11.18 -12.18
C LYS A 83 -1.06 9.90 -11.39
N HIS A 84 -0.22 8.86 -11.45
CA HIS A 84 -0.41 7.62 -10.70
C HIS A 84 -0.32 7.87 -9.20
N LEU A 85 0.73 8.57 -8.76
CA LEU A 85 0.91 8.95 -7.36
C LEU A 85 -0.31 9.73 -6.84
N ARG A 86 -0.75 10.75 -7.56
CA ARG A 86 -1.87 11.59 -7.13
C ARG A 86 -3.22 10.87 -7.05
N LEU A 87 -3.41 9.83 -7.86
CA LEU A 87 -4.69 9.12 -7.93
C LEU A 87 -4.79 7.98 -6.91
N PHE A 88 -3.67 7.33 -6.59
CA PHE A 88 -3.67 6.06 -5.85
C PHE A 88 -2.93 6.11 -4.53
N TYR A 89 -2.05 7.09 -4.33
CA TYR A 89 -1.25 7.19 -3.14
C TYR A 89 -1.73 8.31 -2.22
N LYS A 90 -1.59 8.06 -0.93
CA LYS A 90 -1.73 9.04 0.15
C LYS A 90 -0.40 9.27 0.83
N THR A 91 -0.28 10.41 1.49
CA THR A 91 0.81 10.72 2.41
C THR A 91 0.46 10.23 3.81
N PHE A 92 1.48 10.10 4.67
CA PHE A 92 1.28 9.71 6.07
C PHE A 92 0.30 10.65 6.81
N ASP A 93 0.39 11.96 6.55
CA ASP A 93 -0.50 12.97 7.13
C ASP A 93 -1.99 12.72 6.87
N GLU A 94 -2.33 12.10 5.75
CA GLU A 94 -3.72 11.80 5.37
C GLU A 94 -4.29 10.56 6.07
N VAL A 95 -3.41 9.74 6.67
CA VAL A 95 -3.79 8.45 7.25
C VAL A 95 -3.44 8.29 8.73
N LYS A 96 -2.72 9.24 9.32
CA LYS A 96 -2.27 9.18 10.73
C LYS A 96 -3.41 9.04 11.75
N ASP A 97 -4.59 9.58 11.46
CA ASP A 97 -5.77 9.48 12.34
C ASP A 97 -6.57 8.18 12.12
N GLN A 98 -6.12 7.32 11.20
CA GLN A 98 -6.75 6.05 10.88
C GLN A 98 -6.04 4.89 11.61
N LYS A 99 -6.72 3.74 11.68
CA LYS A 99 -6.16 2.50 12.21
C LYS A 99 -6.14 1.43 11.14
N PHE A 100 -5.12 0.58 11.19
CA PHE A 100 -4.88 -0.47 10.21
C PHE A 100 -4.68 -1.81 10.90
N ASP A 101 -5.04 -2.89 10.22
CA ASP A 101 -4.80 -4.27 10.63
C ASP A 101 -3.41 -4.77 10.20
N GLY A 102 -2.74 -4.05 9.31
CA GLY A 102 -1.40 -4.37 8.86
C GLY A 102 -0.70 -3.19 8.19
N LEU A 103 0.63 -3.19 8.28
CA LEU A 103 1.51 -2.24 7.62
C LEU A 103 2.63 -3.01 6.92
N ILE A 104 2.80 -2.76 5.63
CA ILE A 104 3.93 -3.26 4.84
C ILE A 104 4.82 -2.09 4.47
N ILE A 105 6.07 -2.10 4.91
CA ILE A 105 7.11 -1.18 4.46
C ILE A 105 7.98 -1.95 3.46
N THR A 106 8.04 -1.49 2.22
CA THR A 106 8.84 -2.18 1.19
C THR A 106 10.33 -1.89 1.39
N GLY A 107 11.18 -2.69 0.73
CA GLY A 107 12.58 -2.32 0.54
C GLY A 107 12.75 -1.00 -0.22
N ALA A 108 13.98 -0.48 -0.19
CA ALA A 108 14.38 0.72 -0.91
C ALA A 108 15.86 0.62 -1.35
N PRO A 109 16.24 1.21 -2.49
CA PRO A 109 17.61 1.18 -2.99
C PRO A 109 18.49 2.23 -2.31
N VAL A 110 18.61 2.16 -0.98
CA VAL A 110 19.37 3.10 -0.13
C VAL A 110 20.38 2.40 0.78
N GLU A 111 20.70 1.13 0.49
CA GLU A 111 21.53 0.25 1.32
C GLU A 111 22.98 0.73 1.51
N THR A 112 23.49 1.59 0.63
CA THR A 112 24.86 2.12 0.68
C THR A 112 24.96 3.47 1.41
N MET A 113 23.83 4.01 1.87
CA MET A 113 23.73 5.32 2.52
C MET A 113 23.49 5.14 4.03
N PRO A 114 24.13 5.95 4.90
CA PRO A 114 23.76 6.00 6.31
C PRO A 114 22.28 6.35 6.47
N PHE A 115 21.60 5.79 7.46
CA PHE A 115 20.16 5.98 7.65
C PHE A 115 19.78 7.46 7.73
N GLU A 116 20.55 8.25 8.46
CA GLU A 116 20.34 9.67 8.70
C GLU A 116 20.52 10.53 7.44
N GLU A 117 21.18 10.01 6.40
CA GLU A 117 21.34 10.68 5.12
C GLU A 117 20.19 10.38 4.14
N VAL A 118 19.32 9.41 4.47
CA VAL A 118 18.16 9.08 3.64
C VAL A 118 17.11 10.18 3.75
N ALA A 119 16.74 10.77 2.60
CA ALA A 119 15.87 11.96 2.54
C ALA A 119 14.47 11.80 3.19
N TYR A 120 13.98 10.58 3.35
CA TYR A 120 12.70 10.27 3.99
C TYR A 120 12.87 9.53 5.33
N TRP A 121 14.07 9.55 5.92
CA TRP A 121 14.36 8.84 7.16
C TRP A 121 13.46 9.32 8.31
N ASP A 122 13.35 10.64 8.50
CA ASP A 122 12.51 11.22 9.55
C ASP A 122 11.01 10.88 9.35
N GLU A 123 10.55 10.83 8.11
CA GLU A 123 9.16 10.40 7.80
C GLU A 123 8.96 8.91 8.06
N LEU A 124 9.98 8.09 7.78
CA LEU A 124 9.93 6.65 8.01
C LEU A 124 9.92 6.33 9.50
N THR A 125 10.74 7.02 10.32
CA THR A 125 10.73 6.87 11.77
C THR A 125 9.38 7.30 12.36
N GLU A 126 8.79 8.40 11.88
CA GLU A 126 7.44 8.82 12.28
C GLU A 126 6.38 7.75 11.98
N VAL A 127 6.41 7.14 10.78
CA VAL A 127 5.51 6.03 10.42
C VAL A 127 5.73 4.80 11.30
N MET A 128 6.98 4.47 11.61
CA MET A 128 7.32 3.33 12.49
C MET A 128 6.81 3.56 13.92
N ASP A 129 7.03 4.74 14.48
CA ASP A 129 6.55 5.09 15.82
C ASP A 129 5.01 5.08 15.89
N TRP A 130 4.35 5.65 14.88
CA TRP A 130 2.89 5.61 14.76
C TRP A 130 2.36 4.17 14.68
N SER A 131 3.05 3.29 13.97
CA SER A 131 2.61 1.90 13.76
C SER A 131 2.40 1.13 15.07
N VAL A 132 3.18 1.45 16.12
CA VAL A 132 3.07 0.82 17.45
C VAL A 132 1.70 1.00 18.08
N THR A 133 1.01 2.11 17.77
CA THR A 133 -0.27 2.47 18.41
C THR A 133 -1.48 2.39 17.47
N ASN A 134 -1.24 2.45 16.16
CA ASN A 134 -2.28 2.55 15.14
C ASN A 134 -2.36 1.35 14.20
N VAL A 135 -1.38 0.45 14.23
CA VAL A 135 -1.40 -0.81 13.48
C VAL A 135 -1.57 -1.96 14.46
N PHE A 136 -2.67 -2.70 14.33
CA PHE A 136 -2.91 -3.86 15.17
C PHE A 136 -1.94 -4.99 14.79
N SER A 137 -1.22 -5.50 15.78
CA SER A 137 -0.35 -6.68 15.66
C SER A 137 -0.76 -7.67 16.74
N THR A 138 -0.80 -8.95 16.40
CA THR A 138 -1.07 -10.06 17.35
C THR A 138 0.23 -10.60 17.89
#